data_AF-A0A1S2LGW4-F1
#
_entry.id   AF-A0A1S2LGW4-F1
#
_cell.length_a   1.000
_cell.length_b   1.000
_cell.length_c   1.000
_cell.angle_alpha   90.00
_cell.angle_beta   90.00
_cell.angle_gamma   90.00
#
_symmetry.space_group_name_H-M   'P 1'
#
loop_
_entity.id
_entity.type
_entity.pdbx_description
1 polymer ?
#
loop_
_entity_poly.entity_id
_entity_poly.type
_entity_poly.pdbx_seq_one_letter_code
_entity_poly.pdbx_strand_id
1 'polypeptide(L)' 'MKEILLSLLAGIIIGIVFKSLRLPLPAPPVLAGIMGIIGIFLGGLIFTQALKLFS' A
#
# COMPACT_ATOMS: atom_id res chain seq x y z
N MET A 1 11.53 9.89 6.01
CA MET A 1 10.74 9.76 7.27
C MET A 1 9.51 10.66 7.26
N LYS A 2 9.65 11.93 6.85
CA LYS A 2 8.51 12.86 6.71
C LYS A 2 7.46 12.31 5.73
N GLU A 3 7.92 11.70 4.66
CA GLU A 3 7.09 11.11 3.59
C GLU A 3 6.21 9.97 4.11
N ILE A 4 6.75 9.13 5.00
CA ILE A 4 6.01 8.01 5.62
C ILE A 4 4.91 8.55 6.54
N LEU A 5 5.21 9.58 7.33
CA LEU A 5 4.23 10.19 8.22
C LEU A 5 3.14 10.92 7.44
N LEU A 6 3.51 11.63 6.38
CA LEU A 6 2.57 12.33 5.50
C LEU A 6 1.69 11.36 4.71
N SER A 7 2.23 10.25 4.21
CA SER A 7 1.44 9.24 3.50
C SER A 7 0.46 8.51 4.42
N LEU A 8 0.87 8.21 5.67
CA LEU A 8 -0.02 7.68 6.69
C LEU A 8 -1.16 8.65 7.01
N LEU A 9 -0.84 9.92 7.27
CA LEU A 9 -1.83 10.96 7.54
C LEU A 9 -2.79 11.17 6.38
N ALA A 10 -2.27 11.21 5.14
CA ALA A 10 -3.10 11.29 3.95
C ALA A 10 -4.07 10.10 3.84
N GLY A 11 -3.58 8.88 4.09
CA GLY A 11 -4.41 7.67 4.09
C GLY A 11 -5.53 7.72 5.14
N ILE A 12 -5.21 8.18 6.35
CA ILE A 12 -6.19 8.36 7.44
C ILE A 12 -7.25 9.39 7.04
N ILE A 13 -6.85 10.56 6.54
CA ILE A 13 -7.76 11.64 6.14
C ILE A 13 -8.69 11.17 5.01
N ILE A 14 -8.13 10.55 3.96
CA ILE A 14 -8.91 10.00 2.83
C ILE A 14 -9.91 8.97 3.35
N GLY A 15 -9.49 8.03 4.21
CA GLY A 15 -10.36 7.02 4.77
C GLY A 15 -11.54 7.60 5.56
N ILE A 16 -11.28 8.63 6.38
CA ILE A 16 -12.32 9.34 7.15
C ILE A 16 -13.29 10.06 6.21
N VAL A 17 -12.79 10.83 5.25
CA VAL A 17 -13.62 11.61 4.30
C VAL A 17 -14.52 10.69 3.49
N PHE A 18 -13.97 9.64 2.88
CA PHE A 18 -14.74 8.74 2.03
C PHE A 18 -15.81 7.99 2.82
N LYS A 19 -15.48 7.53 4.04
CA LYS A 19 -16.44 6.84 4.89
C LYS A 19 -17.52 7.79 5.43
N SER A 20 -17.16 9.04 5.74
CA SER A 20 -18.11 10.09 6.14
C SER A 20 -19.10 10.44 5.02
N LEU A 21 -18.60 10.54 3.78
CA LEU A 21 -19.42 10.78 2.58
C LEU A 21 -20.14 9.53 2.05
N ARG A 22 -19.98 8.37 2.70
CA ARG A 22 -20.51 7.06 2.26
C ARG A 22 -20.10 6.69 0.83
N LEU A 23 -18.94 7.17 0.40
CA LEU A 23 -18.35 6.83 -0.89
C LEU A 23 -17.65 5.48 -0.80
N PRO A 24 -17.59 4.71 -1.89
CA PRO A 24 -16.77 3.51 -1.95
C PRO A 24 -15.31 3.87 -1.69
N LEU A 25 -14.65 3.11 -0.81
CA LEU A 25 -13.24 3.34 -0.52
C LEU A 25 -12.39 3.08 -1.77
N PRO A 26 -11.41 3.95 -2.09
CA PRO A 26 -10.54 3.76 -3.26
C PRO A 26 -9.52 2.63 -3.03
N ALA A 27 -9.19 2.34 -1.77
CA ALA A 27 -8.30 1.25 -1.39
C ALA A 27 -9.10 -0.06 -1.16
N PRO A 28 -8.50 -1.24 -1.40
CA PRO A 28 -9.13 -2.52 -1.14
C PRO A 28 -9.61 -2.59 0.32
N PRO A 29 -10.92 -2.74 0.59
CA PRO A 29 -11.46 -2.71 1.95
C PRO A 29 -11.26 -4.04 2.70
N VAL A 30 -10.62 -5.03 2.06
CA VAL A 30 -10.43 -6.38 2.57
C VAL A 30 -8.96 -6.68 2.84
N LEU A 31 -8.68 -7.44 3.90
CA LEU A 31 -7.33 -7.86 4.25
C LEU A 31 -6.62 -8.56 3.09
N ALA A 32 -7.35 -9.35 2.29
CA ALA A 32 -6.80 -10.02 1.11
C ALA A 32 -6.20 -9.04 0.09
N GLY A 33 -6.82 -7.88 -0.12
CA GLY A 33 -6.31 -6.87 -1.06
C GLY A 33 -5.05 -6.18 -0.53
N ILE A 34 -4.99 -5.93 0.78
CA ILE A 34 -3.79 -5.39 1.44
C ILE A 34 -2.63 -6.39 1.32
N MET A 35 -2.89 -7.68 1.59
CA MET A 35 -1.90 -8.74 1.43
C MET A 35 -1.40 -8.86 -0.02
N GLY A 36 -2.28 -8.66 -1.01
CA GLY A 36 -1.89 -8.61 -2.42
C GLY A 36 -0.88 -7.50 -2.72
N ILE A 37 -1.12 -6.28 -2.23
CA ILE A 37 -0.20 -5.14 -2.41
C ILE A 37 1.17 -5.42 -1.76
N ILE A 38 1.17 -5.98 -0.54
CA ILE A 38 2.40 -6.39 0.16
C ILE A 38 3.15 -7.45 -0.66
N GLY A 39 2.44 -8.45 -1.19
CA GLY A 39 3.02 -9.51 -2.02
C GLY A 39 3.66 -8.96 -3.31
N ILE A 40 3.03 -7.99 -3.97
CA ILE A 40 3.58 -7.32 -5.16
C ILE A 40 4.91 -6.62 -4.83
N PHE A 41 4.94 -5.86 -3.73
CA PHE A 41 6.15 -5.16 -3.30
C PHE A 41 7.29 -6.13 -2.95
N LEU A 42 6.99 -7.17 -2.16
CA LEU A 42 7.97 -8.19 -1.80
C LEU A 42 8.47 -8.98 -3.01
N GLY A 43 7.59 -9.32 -3.96
CA GLY A 43 7.97 -9.98 -5.22
C GLY A 43 8.96 -9.16 -6.03
N GLY A 44 8.74 -7.85 -6.17
CA GLY A 44 9.68 -6.94 -6.84
C GLY A 44 11.04 -6.85 -6.13
N LEU A 45 11.05 -6.82 -4.80
CA LEU A 45 12.28 -6.87 -4.01
C LEU A 45 13.03 -8.18 -4.22
N ILE A 46 12.35 -9.32 -4.09
CA ILE A 46 12.94 -10.66 -4.29
C ILE A 46 13.55 -10.77 -5.69
N PHE A 47 12.81 -10.33 -6.72
CA PHE A 47 13.31 -10.37 -8.10
C PHE A 47 14.56 -9.49 -8.28
N THR A 48 14.55 -8.28 -7.71
CA THR A 48 15.70 -7.37 -7.77
C THR A 48 16.94 -7.98 -7.09
N GLN A 49 16.76 -8.65 -5.96
CA GLN A 49 17.87 -9.31 -5.25
C GLN A 49 18.33 -10.58 -5.97
N ALA A 50 17.42 -11.36 -6.56
CA ALA A 50 17.76 -12.52 -7.37
C ALA A 50 18.60 -12.12 -8.59
N LEU A 51 18.23 -11.05 -9.30
CA LEU A 51 19.01 -10.55 -10.44
C LEU A 51 20.44 -10.14 -10.06
N LYS A 52 20.63 -9.53 -8.89
CA LYS A 52 21.97 -9.17 -8.37
C LYS A 52 22.85 -10.37 -8.06
N LEU A 53 22.28 -11.56 -7.87
CA LEU A 53 23.03 -12.79 -7.60
C LEU A 53 23.63 -13.40 -8.89
N PHE A 54 23.06 -13.07 -10.06
CA PHE A 54 23.48 -13.59 -11.37
C PHE A 54 24.30 -12.57 -12.19
N SER A 55 24.55 -11.37 -11.64
CA SER A 55 25.45 -10.33 -12.18
C SER A 55 26.72 -10.23 -11.37
#